data_AF-A0A6B1A145-F1
#
_entry.id   AF-A0A6B1A145-F1
#
_cell.length_a   1.000
_cell.length_b   1.000
_cell.length_c   1.000
_cell.angle_alpha   90.00
_cell.angle_beta   90.00
_cell.angle_gamma   90.00
#
_symmetry.space_group_name_H-M   'P 1'
#
loop_
_entity.id
_entity.type
_entity.pdbx_description
1 polymer ?
#
loop_
_entity_poly.entity_id
_entity_poly.type
_entity_poly.pdbx_seq_one_letter_code
_entity_poly.pdbx_strand_id
1 'polypeptide(L)'
;MRVSCIYLYGCSGINADDLASYLSRTFGISCTKLYLDYNQYEMGACAIGNIYRPHQLHSNMNPIIRDGHHLYDGYCMLDILGAGVRHRNGALHIIFTDLLACTYDNSDNRYHARSVILANPSMISIPGIIEAPAKSREYYADLMTGHDLTQYDGQFLTYDDKTRLDQVIRGYCMQCIFYYTSGEAFCMDKDCILYNAHWQRDLLHSQIESGRLCNHHQTILQKIRNGTA
;
A
#
# COMPACT_ATOMS: atom_id res chain seq x y z
N MET A 1 16.17 -1.32 -12.09
CA MET A 1 16.33 -2.75 -12.49
C MET A 1 15.25 -3.04 -13.52
N ARG A 2 15.55 -3.73 -14.62
CA ARG A 2 14.53 -3.99 -15.64
C ARG A 2 13.49 -4.98 -15.11
N VAL A 3 12.23 -4.54 -15.03
CA VAL A 3 11.09 -5.43 -14.74
C VAL A 3 10.68 -6.18 -16.01
N SER A 4 10.54 -7.50 -15.89
CA SER A 4 10.16 -8.41 -16.99
C SER A 4 8.83 -9.12 -16.76
N CYS A 5 8.40 -9.25 -15.51
CA CYS A 5 7.09 -9.77 -15.14
C CYS A 5 6.66 -9.25 -13.76
N ILE A 6 5.36 -9.26 -13.52
CA ILE A 6 4.73 -8.86 -12.26
C ILE A 6 3.91 -10.03 -11.74
N TYR A 7 4.05 -10.33 -10.45
CA TYR A 7 3.25 -11.32 -9.75
C TYR A 7 2.42 -10.67 -8.66
N LEU A 8 1.11 -10.93 -8.66
CA LEU A 8 0.17 -10.45 -7.66
C LEU A 8 -0.23 -11.58 -6.71
N TYR A 9 -0.24 -11.32 -5.40
CA TYR A 9 -0.59 -12.31 -4.37
C TYR A 9 -1.60 -11.74 -3.37
N GLY A 10 -2.47 -12.57 -2.79
CA GLY A 10 -3.33 -12.14 -1.68
C GLY A 10 -4.47 -11.19 -2.06
N CYS A 11 -4.84 -11.10 -3.34
CA CYS A 11 -5.84 -10.15 -3.87
C CYS A 11 -7.31 -10.44 -3.47
N SER A 12 -7.56 -11.01 -2.30
CA SER A 12 -8.93 -11.25 -1.83
C SER A 12 -9.68 -9.92 -1.70
N GLY A 13 -10.92 -9.86 -2.20
CA GLY A 13 -11.72 -8.64 -2.21
C GLY A 13 -11.37 -7.63 -3.31
N ILE A 14 -10.38 -7.91 -4.16
CA ILE A 14 -9.97 -7.07 -5.30
C ILE A 14 -10.23 -7.83 -6.59
N ASN A 15 -10.67 -7.14 -7.65
CA ASN A 15 -10.75 -7.75 -8.98
C ASN A 15 -9.34 -7.92 -9.58
N ALA A 16 -8.66 -8.98 -9.16
CA ALA A 16 -7.26 -9.23 -9.50
C ALA A 16 -7.01 -9.44 -11.00
N ASP A 17 -8.00 -9.97 -11.74
CA ASP A 17 -7.87 -10.23 -13.17
C ASP A 17 -7.97 -8.92 -13.97
N ASP A 18 -8.87 -8.02 -13.57
CA ASP A 18 -8.93 -6.67 -14.10
C ASP A 18 -7.67 -5.85 -13.75
N LEU A 19 -7.18 -5.95 -12.50
CA LEU A 19 -5.94 -5.30 -12.08
C LEU A 19 -4.73 -5.81 -12.88
N ALA A 20 -4.58 -7.12 -13.05
CA ALA A 20 -3.52 -7.71 -13.86
C ALA A 20 -3.60 -7.25 -15.32
N SER A 21 -4.82 -7.17 -15.88
CA SER A 21 -5.07 -6.68 -17.24
C SER A 21 -4.74 -5.18 -17.39
N TYR A 22 -5.07 -4.37 -16.39
CA TYR A 22 -4.72 -2.96 -16.34
C TYR A 22 -3.20 -2.77 -16.31
N LEU A 23 -2.49 -3.44 -15.39
CA LEU A 23 -1.04 -3.33 -15.28
C LEU A 23 -0.33 -3.84 -16.54
N SER A 24 -0.79 -4.95 -17.10
CA SER A 24 -0.19 -5.51 -18.32
C SER A 24 -0.31 -4.56 -19.50
N ARG A 25 -1.48 -3.95 -19.70
CA ARG A 25 -1.69 -2.94 -20.76
C ARG A 25 -0.89 -1.67 -20.53
N THR A 26 -0.77 -1.24 -19.27
CA THR A 26 -0.11 0.03 -18.90
C THR A 26 1.39 -0.06 -19.13
N PHE A 27 2.02 -1.14 -18.67
CA PHE A 27 3.48 -1.28 -18.70
C PHE A 27 4.01 -2.13 -19.86
N GLY A 28 3.15 -2.84 -20.59
CA GLY A 28 3.59 -3.77 -21.64
C GLY A 28 4.33 -4.99 -21.09
N ILE A 29 4.03 -5.38 -19.84
CA ILE A 29 4.71 -6.44 -19.09
C ILE A 29 3.67 -7.47 -18.66
N SER A 30 4.01 -8.76 -18.65
CA SER A 30 3.08 -9.78 -18.15
C SER A 30 2.81 -9.58 -16.66
N CYS A 31 1.53 -9.53 -16.28
CA CYS A 31 1.10 -9.53 -14.90
C CYS A 31 0.28 -10.79 -14.63
N THR A 32 0.65 -11.55 -13.59
CA THR A 32 0.02 -12.84 -13.28
C THR A 32 -0.33 -12.94 -11.81
N LYS A 33 -1.56 -13.35 -11.53
CA LYS A 33 -2.01 -13.69 -10.18
C LYS A 33 -1.46 -15.05 -9.77
N LEU A 34 -0.90 -15.13 -8.58
CA LEU A 34 -0.43 -16.35 -7.95
C LEU A 34 -1.00 -16.50 -6.55
N TYR A 35 -1.09 -17.76 -6.11
CA TYR A 35 -1.35 -18.06 -4.70
C TYR A 35 -0.04 -17.96 -3.92
N LEU A 36 -0.14 -17.43 -2.69
CA LEU A 36 0.96 -17.41 -1.74
C LEU A 36 0.53 -18.25 -0.54
N ASP A 37 1.28 -19.31 -0.29
CA ASP A 37 1.18 -20.07 0.94
C ASP A 37 2.16 -19.48 1.97
N TYR A 38 1.71 -19.32 3.21
CA TYR A 38 2.53 -18.80 4.29
C TYR A 38 1.98 -19.25 5.66
N ASN A 39 2.86 -19.26 6.66
CA ASN A 39 2.49 -19.67 8.01
C ASN A 39 1.65 -18.60 8.70
N GLN A 40 0.33 -18.84 8.82
CA GLN A 40 -0.60 -17.91 9.48
C GLN A 40 -0.32 -17.72 10.97
N TYR A 41 0.22 -18.74 11.65
CA TYR A 41 0.59 -18.63 13.07
C TYR A 41 1.76 -17.66 13.25
N GLU A 42 2.78 -17.77 12.40
CA GLU A 42 3.89 -16.82 12.37
C GLU A 42 3.42 -15.43 11.96
N MET A 43 2.48 -15.32 11.02
CA MET A 43 1.90 -14.02 10.64
C MET A 43 1.26 -13.30 11.85
N GLY A 44 0.57 -14.07 12.70
CA GLY A 44 0.04 -13.55 13.97
C GLY A 44 1.13 -13.01 14.90
N ALA A 45 2.35 -13.59 14.85
CA ALA A 45 3.52 -13.15 15.62
C ALA A 45 4.04 -11.75 15.26
N CYS A 46 3.63 -11.22 14.12
CA CYS A 46 3.97 -9.85 13.73
C CYS A 46 3.06 -8.79 14.35
N ALA A 47 2.03 -9.17 15.10
CA ALA A 47 1.14 -8.20 15.76
C ALA A 47 1.90 -7.38 16.80
N ILE A 48 1.78 -6.06 16.74
CA ILE A 48 2.50 -5.12 17.60
C ILE A 48 1.80 -5.07 18.96
N GLY A 49 2.47 -5.54 20.01
CA GLY A 49 1.99 -5.44 21.39
C GLY A 49 2.56 -4.24 22.17
N ASN A 50 3.58 -3.56 21.63
CA ASN A 50 4.17 -2.38 22.27
C ASN A 50 4.75 -1.41 21.22
N ILE A 51 4.09 -0.26 21.05
CA ILE A 51 4.48 0.76 20.05
C ILE A 51 5.84 1.44 20.32
N TYR A 52 6.44 1.28 21.50
CA TYR A 52 7.72 1.89 21.87
C TYR A 52 8.90 0.91 21.82
N ARG A 53 8.66 -0.38 21.52
CA ARG A 53 9.71 -1.41 21.46
C ARG A 53 9.76 -2.04 20.06
N PRO A 54 10.30 -1.34 19.06
CA PRO A 54 10.39 -1.88 17.71
C PRO A 54 11.33 -3.09 17.66
N HIS A 55 11.15 -3.92 16.63
CA HIS A 55 12.07 -5.01 16.27
C HIS A 55 12.21 -6.13 17.31
N GLN A 56 11.27 -6.23 18.26
CA GLN A 56 11.17 -7.39 19.15
C GLN A 56 9.98 -8.25 18.72
N LEU A 57 10.11 -9.57 18.79
CA LEU A 57 8.94 -10.44 18.69
C LEU A 57 8.00 -10.11 19.85
N HIS A 58 6.83 -9.59 19.53
CA HIS A 58 5.83 -9.25 20.53
C HIS A 58 5.02 -10.51 20.86
N SER A 59 4.66 -10.69 22.13
CA SER A 59 3.74 -11.77 22.48
C SER A 59 2.36 -11.48 21.87
N ASN A 60 1.80 -12.43 21.13
CA ASN A 60 0.44 -12.35 20.55
C ASN A 60 -0.68 -12.21 21.56
N MET A 61 -0.37 -12.22 22.86
CA MET A 61 -1.36 -12.20 23.93
C MET A 61 -2.01 -10.83 24.13
N ASN A 62 -1.40 -9.73 23.66
CA ASN A 62 -1.95 -8.37 23.81
C ASN A 62 -1.62 -7.48 22.60
N PRO A 63 -2.18 -7.75 21.41
CA PRO A 63 -2.00 -6.87 20.25
C PRO A 63 -2.67 -5.52 20.49
N ILE A 64 -2.04 -4.46 20.02
CA ILE A 64 -2.63 -3.11 20.06
C ILE A 64 -3.69 -3.01 18.96
N ILE A 65 -4.87 -2.54 19.37
CA ILE A 65 -6.01 -2.30 18.47
C ILE A 65 -6.21 -0.80 18.31
N ARG A 66 -6.25 -0.33 17.06
CA ARG A 66 -6.55 1.05 16.71
C ARG A 66 -7.68 1.05 15.69
N ASP A 67 -8.75 1.79 15.99
CA ASP A 67 -9.92 1.92 15.11
C ASP A 67 -10.48 0.57 14.64
N GLY A 68 -10.42 -0.46 15.52
CA GLY A 68 -10.86 -1.83 15.22
C GLY A 68 -9.82 -2.74 14.55
N HIS A 69 -8.62 -2.24 14.25
CA HIS A 69 -7.57 -3.01 13.57
C HIS A 69 -6.40 -3.34 14.50
N HIS A 70 -5.97 -4.59 14.48
CA HIS A 70 -4.66 -4.98 15.02
C HIS A 70 -3.56 -4.35 14.17
N LEU A 71 -2.54 -3.79 14.83
CA LEU A 71 -1.36 -3.26 14.15
C LEU A 71 -0.34 -4.39 13.94
N TYR A 72 0.26 -4.46 12.75
CA TYR A 72 1.28 -5.47 12.43
C TYR A 72 2.59 -4.81 11.98
N ASP A 73 3.73 -5.35 12.43
CA ASP A 73 5.04 -4.92 11.96
C ASP A 73 5.26 -5.40 10.52
N GLY A 74 5.27 -4.46 9.59
CA GLY A 74 5.30 -4.73 8.16
C GLY A 74 6.60 -5.35 7.67
N TYR A 75 7.73 -5.18 8.36
CA TYR A 75 8.97 -5.86 8.00
C TYR A 75 8.94 -7.31 8.46
N CYS A 76 8.45 -7.58 9.66
CA CYS A 76 8.17 -8.95 10.12
C CYS A 76 7.21 -9.67 9.15
N MET A 77 6.14 -9.00 8.71
CA MET A 77 5.20 -9.56 7.73
C MET A 77 5.90 -9.89 6.40
N LEU A 78 6.75 -8.99 5.91
CA LEU A 78 7.50 -9.20 4.67
C LEU A 78 8.48 -10.36 4.76
N ASP A 79 9.12 -10.59 5.92
CA ASP A 79 10.01 -11.75 6.10
C ASP A 79 9.24 -13.07 5.94
N ILE A 80 8.06 -13.17 6.56
CA ILE A 80 7.20 -14.37 6.49
C ILE A 80 6.64 -14.57 5.08
N LEU A 81 6.07 -13.51 4.50
CA LEU A 81 5.45 -13.57 3.17
C LEU A 81 6.49 -13.78 2.07
N GLY A 82 7.65 -13.14 2.20
CA GLY A 82 8.77 -13.24 1.28
C GLY A 82 9.36 -14.64 1.23
N ALA A 83 9.35 -15.39 2.33
CA ALA A 83 9.80 -16.79 2.35
C ALA A 83 8.99 -17.69 1.40
N GLY A 84 7.71 -17.37 1.14
CA GLY A 84 6.87 -18.08 0.18
C GLY A 84 7.05 -17.67 -1.28
N VAL A 85 7.81 -16.60 -1.54
CA VAL A 85 7.98 -16.03 -2.89
C VAL A 85 9.22 -16.60 -3.59
N ARG A 86 9.05 -17.02 -4.84
CA ARG A 86 10.16 -17.46 -5.71
C ARG A 86 10.80 -16.28 -6.44
N HIS A 87 11.82 -15.70 -5.84
CA HIS A 87 12.58 -14.60 -6.41
C HIS A 87 13.28 -14.98 -7.72
N ARG A 88 13.17 -14.10 -8.72
CA ARG A 88 13.90 -14.21 -10.00
C ARG A 88 14.30 -12.82 -10.47
N ASN A 89 15.39 -12.72 -11.21
CA ASN A 89 15.81 -11.46 -11.81
C ASN A 89 14.69 -10.90 -12.70
N GLY A 90 14.35 -9.63 -12.49
CA GLY A 90 13.31 -8.93 -13.25
C GLY A 90 11.87 -9.25 -12.83
N ALA A 91 11.65 -10.15 -11.86
CA ALA A 91 10.32 -10.40 -11.31
C ALA A 91 10.00 -9.43 -10.16
N LEU A 92 8.97 -8.62 -10.34
CA LEU A 92 8.38 -7.83 -9.26
C LEU A 92 7.22 -8.60 -8.63
N HIS A 93 7.26 -8.73 -7.31
CA HIS A 93 6.23 -9.38 -6.52
C HIS A 93 5.45 -8.32 -5.73
N ILE A 94 4.12 -8.30 -5.84
CA ILE A 94 3.24 -7.39 -5.12
C ILE A 94 2.24 -8.21 -4.31
N ILE A 95 2.28 -8.06 -3.00
CA ILE A 95 1.46 -8.81 -2.05
C ILE A 95 0.40 -7.88 -1.47
N PHE A 96 -0.85 -8.31 -1.50
CA PHE A 96 -1.96 -7.64 -0.85
C PHE A 96 -2.25 -8.30 0.49
N THR A 97 -2.57 -7.49 1.49
CA THR A 97 -2.96 -7.96 2.82
C THR A 97 -4.16 -7.18 3.35
N ASP A 98 -5.03 -7.89 4.05
CA ASP A 98 -6.16 -7.38 4.84
C ASP A 98 -5.76 -7.00 6.27
N LEU A 99 -4.46 -7.10 6.61
CA LEU A 99 -3.90 -6.68 7.89
C LEU A 99 -3.38 -5.23 7.81
N LEU A 100 -3.52 -4.45 8.89
CA LEU A 100 -3.03 -3.07 8.95
C LEU A 100 -1.51 -3.06 9.18
N ALA A 101 -0.77 -2.95 8.08
CA ALA A 101 0.69 -2.94 8.09
C ALA A 101 1.24 -1.61 8.61
N CYS A 102 2.24 -1.69 9.48
CA CYS A 102 2.90 -0.55 10.10
C CYS A 102 4.41 -0.64 9.94
N THR A 103 5.10 0.50 9.86
CA THR A 103 6.57 0.55 9.99
C THR A 103 6.97 1.47 11.12
N TYR A 104 8.06 1.13 11.81
CA TYR A 104 8.62 2.00 12.83
C TYR A 104 9.45 3.11 12.19
N ASP A 105 9.23 4.34 12.63
CA ASP A 105 10.03 5.49 12.20
C ASP A 105 10.91 5.94 13.37
N ASN A 106 12.23 5.80 13.19
CA ASN A 106 13.21 6.18 14.20
C ASN A 106 13.31 7.70 14.39
N SER A 107 12.76 8.51 13.48
CA SER A 107 12.78 9.97 13.60
C SER A 107 11.81 10.48 14.66
N ASP A 108 10.67 9.82 14.84
CA ASP A 108 9.66 10.17 15.85
C ASP A 108 9.35 9.02 16.85
N ASN A 109 10.14 7.95 16.78
CA ASN A 109 10.15 6.81 17.71
C ASN A 109 8.78 6.13 17.89
N ARG A 110 8.02 5.98 16.81
CA ARG A 110 6.73 5.29 16.83
C ARG A 110 6.42 4.54 15.53
N TYR A 111 5.47 3.63 15.62
CA TYR A 111 4.89 2.96 14.46
C TYR A 111 3.92 3.87 13.70
N HIS A 112 4.00 3.81 12.38
CA HIS A 112 3.10 4.46 11.44
C HIS A 112 2.42 3.41 10.58
N ALA A 113 1.10 3.48 10.46
CA ALA A 113 0.38 2.71 9.46
C ALA A 113 0.89 3.07 8.05
N ARG A 114 0.94 2.08 7.16
CA ARG A 114 1.41 2.25 5.78
C ARG A 114 0.42 1.62 4.81
N SER A 115 0.04 2.37 3.79
CA SER A 115 -0.69 1.83 2.63
C SER A 115 0.18 0.88 1.83
N VAL A 116 1.47 1.19 1.69
CA VAL A 116 2.44 0.41 0.90
C VAL A 116 3.80 0.37 1.59
N ILE A 117 4.47 -0.78 1.51
CA ILE A 117 5.89 -0.94 1.79
C ILE A 117 6.58 -1.28 0.48
N LEU A 118 7.45 -0.38 0.02
CA LEU A 118 8.14 -0.47 -1.25
C LEU A 118 9.41 -1.31 -1.12
N ALA A 119 9.32 -2.58 -1.55
CA ALA A 119 10.38 -3.57 -1.50
C ALA A 119 10.20 -4.56 -2.67
N ASN A 120 10.93 -5.68 -2.68
CA ASN A 120 10.58 -6.79 -3.58
C ASN A 120 10.69 -8.12 -2.80
N PRO A 121 9.56 -8.70 -2.36
CA PRO A 121 8.18 -8.29 -2.65
C PRO A 121 7.79 -6.93 -2.05
N SER A 122 7.02 -6.14 -2.79
CA SER A 122 6.26 -5.02 -2.24
C SER A 122 5.02 -5.55 -1.52
N MET A 123 4.54 -4.81 -0.52
CA MET A 123 3.32 -5.13 0.19
C MET A 123 2.37 -3.95 0.23
N ILE A 124 1.11 -4.17 -0.10
CA ILE A 124 0.02 -3.20 -0.06
C ILE A 124 -0.99 -3.65 1.01
N SER A 125 -1.22 -2.81 2.00
CA SER A 125 -2.20 -3.05 3.06
C SER A 125 -3.51 -2.36 2.70
N ILE A 126 -4.59 -3.14 2.51
CA ILE A 126 -5.90 -2.59 2.16
C ILE A 126 -6.46 -1.71 3.30
N PRO A 127 -6.42 -2.12 4.58
CA PRO A 127 -6.71 -1.21 5.68
C PRO A 127 -5.76 0.00 5.70
N GLY A 128 -4.48 -0.20 5.38
CA GLY A 128 -3.50 0.88 5.33
C GLY A 128 -3.85 1.98 4.33
N ILE A 129 -4.44 1.64 3.17
CA ILE A 129 -4.92 2.63 2.19
C ILE A 129 -5.97 3.58 2.81
N ILE A 130 -6.81 3.05 3.69
CA ILE A 130 -7.93 3.78 4.31
C ILE A 130 -7.47 4.49 5.60
N GLU A 131 -6.78 3.79 6.48
CA GLU A 131 -6.49 4.25 7.84
C GLU A 131 -5.15 4.99 7.98
N ALA A 132 -4.18 4.77 7.08
CA ALA A 132 -2.87 5.43 7.20
C ALA A 132 -2.90 6.93 6.88
N PRO A 133 -3.53 7.40 5.79
CA PRO A 133 -3.64 8.83 5.52
C PRO A 133 -4.59 9.50 6.52
N ALA A 134 -4.16 10.62 7.09
CA ALA A 134 -4.95 11.36 8.06
C ALA A 134 -6.21 11.97 7.43
N LYS A 135 -7.31 11.94 8.17
CA LYS A 135 -8.52 12.74 7.86
C LYS A 135 -8.27 14.21 8.21
N SER A 136 -9.17 15.11 7.83
CA SER A 136 -9.02 16.54 8.12
C SER A 136 -8.94 16.82 9.63
N ARG A 137 -8.30 17.92 10.03
CA ARG A 137 -8.19 18.27 11.46
C ARG A 137 -9.56 18.61 12.05
N GLU A 138 -10.39 19.24 11.24
CA GLU A 138 -11.77 19.61 11.53
C GLU A 138 -12.61 18.37 11.85
N TYR A 139 -12.44 17.29 11.06
CA TYR A 139 -13.10 16.00 11.34
C TYR A 139 -12.77 15.49 12.74
N TYR A 140 -11.50 15.51 13.14
CA TYR A 140 -11.12 15.06 14.47
C TYR A 140 -11.62 16.00 15.58
N ALA A 141 -11.67 17.32 15.34
CA ALA A 141 -12.23 18.26 16.30
C ALA A 141 -13.73 17.98 16.54
N ASP A 142 -14.50 17.83 15.47
CA ASP A 142 -15.93 17.52 15.53
C ASP A 142 -16.20 16.16 16.16
N LEU A 143 -15.38 15.14 15.85
CA LEU A 143 -15.48 13.82 16.48
C LEU A 143 -15.31 13.90 18.00
N MET A 144 -14.35 14.70 18.47
CA MET A 144 -14.07 14.85 19.90
C MET A 144 -15.14 15.66 20.64
N THR A 145 -15.81 16.59 19.96
CA THR A 145 -16.92 17.38 20.53
C THR A 145 -18.28 16.68 20.40
N GLY A 146 -18.34 15.52 19.74
CA GLY A 146 -19.58 14.78 19.49
C GLY A 146 -20.51 15.50 18.50
N HIS A 147 -19.95 16.34 17.63
CA HIS A 147 -20.69 16.99 16.56
C HIS A 147 -21.13 15.99 15.50
N ASP A 148 -22.15 16.37 14.73
CA ASP A 148 -22.58 15.58 13.59
C ASP A 148 -21.48 15.50 12.52
N LEU A 149 -21.16 14.28 12.10
CA LEU A 149 -20.11 13.98 11.14
C LEU A 149 -20.62 13.80 9.71
N THR A 150 -21.94 13.86 9.47
CA THR A 150 -22.56 13.68 8.14
C THR A 150 -22.01 14.65 7.08
N GLN A 151 -21.54 15.83 7.48
CA GLN A 151 -20.87 16.78 6.58
C GLN A 151 -19.60 16.22 5.90
N TYR A 152 -18.99 15.18 6.48
CA TYR A 152 -17.78 14.52 5.97
C TYR A 152 -18.09 13.30 5.09
N ASP A 153 -19.36 12.97 4.88
CA ASP A 153 -19.76 11.83 4.06
C ASP A 153 -19.23 11.97 2.63
N GLY A 154 -18.57 10.91 2.15
CA GLY A 154 -17.93 10.87 0.84
C GLY A 154 -16.59 11.64 0.75
N GLN A 155 -16.16 12.38 1.77
CA GLN A 155 -14.87 13.10 1.72
C GLN A 155 -13.66 12.18 1.94
N PHE A 156 -13.85 11.01 2.52
CA PHE A 156 -12.80 10.05 2.80
C PHE A 156 -13.07 8.72 2.10
N LEU A 157 -12.02 7.95 1.90
CA LEU A 157 -12.17 6.56 1.51
C LEU A 157 -12.70 5.73 2.69
N THR A 158 -13.57 4.78 2.38
CA THR A 158 -14.19 3.85 3.34
C THR A 158 -14.18 2.44 2.76
N TYR A 159 -14.36 1.43 3.61
CA TYR A 159 -14.31 0.01 3.19
C TYR A 159 -15.42 -0.40 2.21
N ASP A 160 -16.54 0.30 2.24
CA ASP A 160 -17.67 0.10 1.31
C ASP A 160 -17.46 0.79 -0.04
N ASP A 161 -16.47 1.68 -0.16
CA ASP A 161 -16.17 2.40 -1.39
C ASP A 161 -15.28 1.61 -2.37
N LYS A 162 -15.85 0.54 -2.90
CA LYS A 162 -15.15 -0.38 -3.80
C LYS A 162 -14.59 0.33 -5.03
N THR A 163 -15.33 1.28 -5.60
CA THR A 163 -14.94 1.94 -6.85
C THR A 163 -13.74 2.86 -6.68
N ARG A 164 -13.70 3.67 -5.61
CA ARG A 164 -12.54 4.54 -5.34
C ARG A 164 -11.36 3.72 -4.84
N LEU A 165 -11.60 2.67 -4.03
CA LEU A 165 -10.55 1.80 -3.53
C LEU A 165 -9.81 1.06 -4.66
N ASP A 166 -10.53 0.53 -5.65
CA ASP A 166 -9.92 -0.12 -6.83
C ASP A 166 -9.00 0.84 -7.61
N GLN A 167 -9.37 2.12 -7.72
CA GLN A 167 -8.52 3.12 -8.39
C GLN A 167 -7.24 3.40 -7.59
N VAL A 168 -7.36 3.58 -6.28
CA VAL A 168 -6.20 3.81 -5.40
C VAL A 168 -5.26 2.59 -5.38
N ILE A 169 -5.81 1.37 -5.39
CA ILE A 169 -5.04 0.12 -5.49
C ILE A 169 -4.20 0.09 -6.78
N ARG A 170 -4.76 0.52 -7.92
CA ARG A 170 -4.01 0.61 -9.18
C ARG A 170 -2.84 1.57 -9.06
N GLY A 171 -3.02 2.73 -8.44
CA GLY A 171 -1.95 3.69 -8.20
C GLY A 171 -0.84 3.16 -7.29
N TYR A 172 -1.18 2.48 -6.19
CA TYR A 172 -0.17 1.84 -5.34
C TYR A 172 0.56 0.69 -6.05
N CYS A 173 -0.11 -0.07 -6.92
CA CYS A 173 0.58 -1.03 -7.79
C CYS A 173 1.56 -0.34 -8.73
N MET A 174 1.16 0.78 -9.34
CA MET A 174 2.07 1.59 -10.15
C MET A 174 3.26 2.05 -9.31
N GLN A 175 3.04 2.55 -8.09
CA GLN A 175 4.12 2.96 -7.17
C GLN A 175 5.16 1.85 -6.96
N CYS A 176 4.70 0.60 -6.76
CA CYS A 176 5.59 -0.55 -6.62
C CYS A 176 6.46 -0.76 -7.87
N ILE A 177 5.87 -0.65 -9.07
CA ILE A 177 6.57 -0.84 -10.35
C ILE A 177 7.58 0.28 -10.61
N PHE A 178 7.18 1.53 -10.38
CA PHE A 178 8.06 2.69 -10.53
C PHE A 178 9.24 2.56 -9.57
N TYR A 179 9.00 2.31 -8.28
CA TYR A 179 10.07 2.14 -7.30
C TYR A 179 11.02 1.00 -7.66
N TYR A 180 10.52 -0.17 -8.05
CA TYR A 180 11.37 -1.30 -8.46
C TYR A 180 12.27 -0.96 -9.67
N THR A 181 11.77 -0.11 -10.56
CA THR A 181 12.48 0.27 -11.79
C THR A 181 13.49 1.38 -11.52
N SER A 182 13.06 2.50 -10.93
CA SER A 182 13.84 3.74 -10.79
C SER A 182 14.48 3.92 -9.41
N GLY A 183 14.02 3.21 -8.38
CA GLY A 183 14.38 3.47 -6.98
C GLY A 183 13.69 4.70 -6.38
N GLU A 184 12.84 5.39 -7.13
CA GLU A 184 12.14 6.59 -6.64
C GLU A 184 10.93 6.20 -5.81
N ALA A 185 11.00 6.45 -4.49
CA ALA A 185 10.00 5.99 -3.55
C ALA A 185 8.64 6.69 -3.72
N PHE A 186 8.62 8.02 -3.89
CA PHE A 186 7.39 8.79 -4.09
C PHE A 186 7.63 10.07 -4.90
N CYS A 187 6.58 10.55 -5.56
CA CYS A 187 6.56 11.85 -6.21
C CYS A 187 6.22 12.97 -5.22
N MET A 188 6.74 14.17 -5.51
CA MET A 188 6.41 15.41 -4.78
C MET A 188 5.33 16.25 -5.47
N ASP A 189 4.97 15.89 -6.71
CA ASP A 189 3.92 16.57 -7.48
C ASP A 189 2.55 16.04 -7.05
N LYS A 190 1.70 16.92 -6.50
CA LYS A 190 0.37 16.59 -5.97
C LYS A 190 -0.60 16.08 -7.04
N ASP A 191 -0.39 16.49 -8.29
CA ASP A 191 -1.20 16.05 -9.41
C ASP A 191 -0.75 14.68 -9.95
N CYS A 192 0.40 14.15 -9.49
CA CYS A 192 0.88 12.85 -9.91
C CYS A 192 0.23 11.73 -9.08
N ILE A 193 -0.24 10.67 -9.73
CA ILE A 193 -0.76 9.44 -9.09
C ILE A 193 0.27 8.74 -8.18
N LEU A 194 1.54 9.16 -8.23
CA LEU A 194 2.64 8.64 -7.41
C LEU A 194 2.98 9.56 -6.21
N TYR A 195 2.13 10.55 -5.93
CA TYR A 195 2.33 11.50 -4.85
C TYR A 195 2.34 10.83 -3.47
N ASN A 196 3.22 11.28 -2.58
CA ASN A 196 3.27 10.83 -1.18
C ASN A 196 2.15 11.46 -0.35
N ALA A 197 0.90 11.05 -0.56
CA ALA A 197 -0.23 11.56 0.18
C ALA A 197 -0.20 11.12 1.66
N HIS A 198 -0.14 12.08 2.58
CA HIS A 198 -0.29 11.83 4.03
C HIS A 198 -1.70 12.15 4.54
N TRP A 199 -2.53 12.78 3.71
CA TRP A 199 -3.91 13.14 4.03
C TRP A 199 -4.86 12.46 3.04
N GLN A 200 -6.04 12.03 3.51
CA GLN A 200 -7.10 11.46 2.67
C GLN A 200 -7.45 12.37 1.49
N ARG A 201 -7.53 13.68 1.72
CA ARG A 201 -7.78 14.66 0.66
C ARG A 201 -6.72 14.61 -0.45
N ASP A 202 -5.44 14.60 -0.09
CA ASP A 202 -4.36 14.56 -1.05
C ASP A 202 -4.28 13.19 -1.77
N LEU A 203 -4.65 12.11 -1.07
CA LEU A 203 -4.73 10.77 -1.64
C LEU A 203 -5.81 10.74 -2.72
N LEU A 204 -7.03 11.16 -2.40
CA LEU A 204 -8.13 11.18 -3.37
C LEU A 204 -7.84 12.13 -4.53
N HIS A 205 -7.22 13.28 -4.27
CA HIS A 205 -6.81 14.21 -5.31
C HIS A 205 -5.82 13.58 -6.31
N SER A 206 -4.71 13.04 -5.81
CA SER A 206 -3.66 12.45 -6.66
C SER A 206 -4.14 11.19 -7.39
N GLN A 207 -4.89 10.32 -6.69
CA GLN A 207 -5.31 9.01 -7.20
C GLN A 207 -6.53 9.05 -8.12
N ILE A 208 -7.48 9.96 -7.85
CA ILE A 208 -8.82 9.93 -8.47
C ILE A 208 -9.09 11.21 -9.25
N GLU A 209 -8.94 12.38 -8.63
CA GLU A 209 -9.27 13.65 -9.29
C GLU A 209 -8.31 13.98 -10.43
N SER A 210 -7.00 13.85 -10.19
CA SER A 210 -5.99 13.95 -11.24
C SER A 210 -5.81 12.61 -11.96
N GLY A 211 -5.45 11.55 -11.22
CA GLY A 211 -5.27 10.20 -11.77
C GLY A 211 -4.18 10.09 -12.86
N ARG A 212 -3.28 11.06 -12.97
CA ARG A 212 -2.29 11.18 -14.06
C ARG A 212 -0.87 11.00 -13.56
N LEU A 213 0.03 10.62 -14.46
CA LEU A 213 1.47 10.71 -14.21
C LEU A 213 1.99 12.10 -14.60
N CYS A 214 2.88 12.68 -13.79
CA CYS A 214 3.62 13.87 -14.17
C CYS A 214 4.60 13.57 -15.33
N ASN A 215 5.12 14.60 -15.99
CA ASN A 215 5.98 14.45 -17.19
C ASN A 215 7.22 13.55 -16.95
N HIS A 216 7.80 13.64 -15.75
CA HIS A 216 8.92 12.78 -15.34
C HIS A 216 8.52 11.30 -15.33
N HIS A 217 7.44 10.96 -14.64
CA HIS A 217 6.97 9.58 -14.56
C HIS A 217 6.37 9.06 -15.86
N GLN A 218 5.83 9.91 -16.72
CA GLN A 218 5.47 9.53 -18.09
C GLN A 218 6.72 9.10 -18.88
N THR A 219 7.84 9.82 -18.73
CA THR A 219 9.11 9.45 -19.39
C THR A 219 9.62 8.10 -18.90
N ILE A 220 9.57 7.84 -17.58
CA ILE A 220 9.94 6.54 -17.02
C ILE A 220 9.02 5.44 -17.54
N LEU A 221 7.70 5.66 -17.60
CA LEU A 221 6.75 4.70 -18.16
C LEU A 221 7.10 4.32 -19.61
N GLN A 222 7.45 5.30 -20.44
CA GLN A 222 7.85 5.01 -21.83
C GLN A 222 9.13 4.17 -21.89
N LYS A 223 10.11 4.43 -21.02
CA LYS A 223 11.33 3.60 -20.93
C LYS A 223 11.00 2.16 -20.51
N ILE A 224 10.10 1.97 -19.54
CA ILE A 224 9.65 0.64 -19.12
C ILE A 224 9.02 -0.11 -20.30
N ARG A 225 8.08 0.53 -21.00
CA ARG A 225 7.38 -0.07 -22.15
C ARG A 225 8.33 -0.44 -23.30
N ASN A 226 9.37 0.35 -23.50
CA ASN A 226 10.40 0.11 -24.52
C ASN A 226 11.49 -0.87 -24.06
N GLY A 227 11.47 -1.31 -22.80
CA GLY A 227 12.48 -2.20 -22.23
C GLY A 227 13.85 -1.54 -22.02
N THR A 228 13.88 -0.22 -21.87
CA THR A 228 15.09 0.60 -21.71
C THR A 228 15.24 1.21 -20.31
N ALA A 229 14.36 0.84 -19.38
CA ALA A 229 14.42 1.20 -17.95
C ALA A 229 15.05 0.09 -17.09
#